data_AF-A0A6M3HUF1-F1
#
_entry.id   AF-A0A6M3HUF1-F1
#
_cell.length_a   1.000
_cell.length_b   1.000
_cell.length_c   1.000
_cell.angle_alpha   90.00
_cell.angle_beta   90.00
_cell.angle_gamma   90.00
#
_symmetry.space_group_name_H-M   'P 1'
#
loop_
_entity.id
_entity.type
_entity.pdbx_description
1 polymer ?
#
loop_
_entity_poly.entity_id
_entity_poly.type
_entity_poly.pdbx_seq_one_letter_code
_entity_poly.pdbx_strand_id
1 'polypeptide(L)'
;MNNVQNKLLTALSELENHKVFKCEYFDFFKSNINKKIYELHRANFFFRTEATVKGIAYVVSQAALHDDMDTLIFFTYILNEECGEGDKNRCHEVLMETSHNKYGKYEFGLPSLFVNDAKNNELIIDETHNYRREIINILSDSYHSMLGCVYALETHADFMLTNFRDAFRANRKKMDLINTKKT
;
A
#
# COMPACT_ATOMS: atom_id res chain seq x y z
N MET A 1 10.72 -20.92 -26.58
CA MET A 1 10.63 -20.66 -25.12
C MET A 1 10.74 -21.98 -24.38
N ASN A 2 11.53 -22.04 -23.32
CA ASN A 2 11.61 -23.24 -22.48
C ASN A 2 10.37 -23.33 -21.55
N ASN A 3 10.12 -24.51 -20.98
CA ASN A 3 8.94 -24.77 -20.13
C ASN A 3 8.86 -23.82 -18.92
N VAL A 4 10.01 -23.39 -18.39
CA VAL A 4 10.09 -22.46 -17.25
C VAL A 4 9.66 -21.04 -17.65
N GLN A 5 10.13 -20.54 -18.80
CA GLN A 5 9.71 -19.25 -19.35
C GLN A 5 8.21 -19.23 -19.65
N ASN A 6 7.66 -20.31 -20.20
CA ASN A 6 6.22 -20.42 -20.45
C ASN A 6 5.43 -20.33 -19.14
N LYS A 7 5.84 -21.07 -18.10
CA LYS A 7 5.18 -21.03 -16.78
C LYS A 7 5.26 -19.64 -16.14
N LEU A 8 6.41 -18.96 -16.25
CA LEU A 8 6.58 -17.61 -15.73
C LEU A 8 5.66 -16.62 -16.45
N LEU A 9 5.62 -16.65 -17.78
CA LEU A 9 4.74 -15.77 -18.57
C LEU A 9 3.26 -16.02 -18.29
N THR A 10 2.86 -17.29 -18.11
CA THR A 10 1.50 -17.62 -17.69
C THR A 10 1.20 -17.05 -16.30
N ALA A 11 2.10 -17.24 -15.32
CA ALA A 11 1.89 -16.70 -13.97
C ALA A 11 1.83 -15.17 -13.94
N LEU A 12 2.67 -14.48 -14.73
CA LEU A 12 2.64 -13.02 -14.86
C LEU A 12 1.32 -12.55 -15.50
N SER A 13 0.89 -13.20 -16.58
CA SER A 13 -0.38 -12.89 -17.24
C SER A 13 -1.60 -13.16 -16.34
N GLU A 14 -1.56 -14.23 -15.54
CA GLU A 14 -2.58 -14.52 -14.54
C GLU A 14 -2.62 -13.47 -13.44
N LEU A 15 -1.46 -12.97 -13.01
CA LEU A 15 -1.35 -11.88 -12.03
C LEU A 15 -1.97 -10.59 -12.59
N GLU A 16 -1.60 -10.18 -13.81
CA GLU A 16 -2.14 -8.98 -14.47
C GLU A 16 -3.68 -9.01 -14.60
N ASN A 17 -4.24 -10.20 -14.82
CA ASN A 17 -5.68 -10.41 -14.94
C ASN A 17 -6.36 -10.82 -13.63
N HIS A 18 -5.61 -10.87 -12.52
CA HIS A 18 -6.10 -11.38 -11.26
C HIS A 18 -7.22 -10.50 -10.71
N LYS A 19 -8.22 -11.13 -10.10
CA LYS A 19 -9.40 -10.45 -9.52
C LYS A 19 -9.07 -9.36 -8.49
N VAL A 20 -7.86 -9.36 -7.92
CA VAL A 20 -7.38 -8.33 -6.99
C VAL A 20 -7.27 -6.95 -7.66
N PHE A 21 -7.04 -6.90 -8.97
CA PHE A 21 -7.07 -5.69 -9.79
C PHE A 21 -8.48 -5.30 -10.24
N LYS A 22 -9.50 -6.07 -9.83
CA LYS A 22 -10.93 -5.80 -10.06
C LYS A 22 -11.69 -5.80 -8.72
N CYS A 23 -11.04 -5.31 -7.67
CA CYS A 23 -11.59 -5.35 -6.32
C CYS A 23 -12.75 -4.35 -6.18
N GLU A 24 -13.97 -4.88 -5.97
CA GLU A 24 -15.21 -4.09 -5.80
C GLU A 24 -15.13 -3.07 -4.65
N TYR A 25 -14.21 -3.27 -3.70
CA TYR A 25 -13.96 -2.31 -2.63
C TYR A 25 -13.62 -0.92 -3.16
N PHE A 26 -12.86 -0.79 -4.24
CA PHE A 26 -12.47 0.52 -4.77
C PHE A 26 -13.68 1.28 -5.33
N ASP A 27 -14.54 0.60 -6.07
CA ASP A 27 -15.79 1.17 -6.60
C ASP A 27 -16.77 1.52 -5.48
N PHE A 28 -16.91 0.63 -4.49
CA PHE A 28 -17.70 0.88 -3.30
C PHE A 28 -17.19 2.12 -2.55
N PHE A 29 -15.89 2.17 -2.26
CA PHE A 29 -15.28 3.25 -1.50
C PHE A 29 -15.46 4.59 -2.22
N LYS A 30 -15.16 4.65 -3.52
CA LYS A 30 -15.34 5.83 -4.36
C LYS A 30 -16.78 6.35 -4.35
N SER A 31 -17.76 5.45 -4.40
CA SER A 31 -19.18 5.81 -4.52
C SER A 31 -19.85 6.14 -3.18
N ASN A 32 -19.33 5.60 -2.07
CA ASN A 32 -19.99 5.66 -0.77
C ASN A 32 -19.24 6.47 0.29
N ILE A 33 -18.14 7.13 -0.08
CA ILE A 33 -17.28 7.81 0.87
C ILE A 33 -18.06 8.81 1.74
N ASN A 34 -17.97 8.61 3.05
CA ASN A 34 -18.50 9.48 4.08
C ASN A 34 -17.56 9.41 5.30
N LYS A 35 -17.82 10.21 6.33
CA LYS A 35 -16.96 10.27 7.51
C LYS A 35 -16.67 8.89 8.12
N LYS A 36 -17.72 8.06 8.33
CA LYS A 36 -17.58 6.74 8.97
C LYS A 36 -16.81 5.76 8.08
N ILE A 37 -17.13 5.71 6.79
CA ILE A 37 -16.45 4.83 5.83
C ILE A 37 -14.97 5.25 5.68
N TYR A 38 -14.71 6.55 5.62
CA TYR A 38 -13.35 7.06 5.51
C TYR A 38 -12.52 6.78 6.76
N GLU A 39 -13.12 6.94 7.94
CA GLU A 39 -12.47 6.67 9.21
C GLU A 39 -12.14 5.18 9.40
N LEU A 40 -13.05 4.30 9.00
CA LEU A 40 -12.79 2.85 8.93
C LEU A 40 -11.68 2.52 7.93
N HIS A 41 -11.74 3.10 6.73
CA HIS A 41 -10.74 2.89 5.69
C HIS A 41 -9.34 3.28 6.16
N ARG A 42 -9.14 4.49 6.69
CA ARG A 42 -7.80 4.96 7.10
C ARG A 42 -7.21 4.10 8.22
N ALA A 43 -8.01 3.66 9.19
CA ALA A 43 -7.53 2.84 10.31
C ALA A 43 -6.97 1.52 9.79
N ASN A 44 -7.74 0.84 8.93
CA ASN A 44 -7.34 -0.45 8.36
C ASN A 44 -6.24 -0.30 7.31
N PHE A 45 -6.29 0.75 6.49
CA PHE A 45 -5.29 1.02 5.45
C PHE A 45 -3.92 1.34 6.07
N PHE A 46 -3.87 2.18 7.10
CA PHE A 46 -2.60 2.49 7.75
C PHE A 46 -2.03 1.28 8.49
N PHE A 47 -2.89 0.53 9.20
CA PHE A 47 -2.44 -0.66 9.92
C PHE A 47 -1.87 -1.75 9.01
N ARG A 48 -2.37 -1.88 7.78
CA ARG A 48 -1.82 -2.84 6.79
C ARG A 48 -0.53 -2.37 6.12
N THR A 49 -0.35 -1.07 5.90
CA THR A 49 0.79 -0.53 5.12
C THR A 49 2.14 -0.70 5.82
N GLU A 50 2.16 -0.80 7.15
CA GLU A 50 3.39 -0.99 7.94
C GLU A 50 4.19 -2.24 7.52
N ALA A 51 3.55 -3.26 6.93
CA ALA A 51 4.21 -4.51 6.56
C ALA A 51 5.06 -4.41 5.28
N THR A 52 4.75 -3.50 4.36
CA THR A 52 5.35 -3.48 3.01
C THR A 52 6.84 -3.09 3.05
N VAL A 53 7.18 -1.95 3.65
CA VAL A 53 8.59 -1.49 3.75
C VAL A 53 9.47 -2.48 4.52
N LYS A 54 8.91 -3.11 5.57
CA LYS A 54 9.60 -4.17 6.32
C LYS A 54 9.87 -5.39 5.46
N GLY A 55 8.92 -5.80 4.63
CA GLY A 55 9.09 -6.88 3.65
C GLY A 55 10.20 -6.57 2.64
N ILE A 56 10.22 -5.38 2.07
CA ILE A 56 11.25 -4.93 1.12
C ILE A 56 12.64 -4.97 1.77
N ALA A 57 12.79 -4.41 2.97
CA ALA A 57 14.05 -4.45 3.70
C ALA A 57 14.50 -5.89 4.00
N TYR A 58 13.56 -6.79 4.28
CA TYR A 58 13.88 -8.19 4.52
C TYR A 58 14.35 -8.89 3.24
N VAL A 59 13.71 -8.61 2.10
CA VAL A 59 14.15 -9.10 0.78
C VAL A 59 15.59 -8.65 0.47
N VAL A 60 15.91 -7.36 0.66
CA VAL A 60 17.28 -6.85 0.47
C VAL A 60 18.28 -7.63 1.31
N SER A 61 17.96 -7.86 2.59
CA SER A 61 18.82 -8.62 3.49
C SER A 61 19.01 -10.07 3.03
N GLN A 62 17.95 -10.75 2.61
CA GLN A 62 18.06 -12.15 2.18
C GLN A 62 18.73 -12.30 0.82
N ALA A 63 18.49 -11.37 -0.11
CA ALA A 63 19.15 -11.37 -1.42
C ALA A 63 20.67 -11.30 -1.26
N ALA A 64 21.16 -10.47 -0.32
CA ALA A 64 22.58 -10.42 0.03
C ALA A 64 23.11 -11.73 0.63
N LEU A 65 22.32 -12.43 1.46
CA LEU A 65 22.72 -13.73 2.05
C LEU A 65 22.72 -14.88 1.05
N HIS A 66 21.96 -14.75 -0.03
CA HIS A 66 21.81 -15.76 -1.08
C HIS A 66 22.67 -15.48 -2.31
N ASP A 67 23.53 -14.45 -2.28
CA ASP A 67 24.34 -13.98 -3.41
C ASP A 67 23.49 -13.66 -4.67
N ASP A 68 22.22 -13.29 -4.48
CA ASP A 68 21.28 -12.92 -5.54
C ASP A 68 21.41 -11.43 -5.87
N MET A 69 22.44 -11.12 -6.66
CA MET A 69 22.82 -9.74 -6.96
C MET A 69 21.75 -8.97 -7.74
N ASP A 70 21.00 -9.62 -8.63
CA ASP A 70 19.96 -8.96 -9.43
C ASP A 70 18.81 -8.49 -8.53
N THR A 71 18.33 -9.39 -7.65
CA THR A 71 17.32 -9.04 -6.64
C THR A 71 17.85 -7.99 -5.67
N LEU A 72 19.10 -8.12 -5.21
CA LEU A 72 19.70 -7.17 -4.28
C LEU A 72 19.74 -5.75 -4.87
N ILE A 73 20.21 -5.61 -6.11
CA ILE A 73 20.28 -4.32 -6.81
C ILE A 73 18.87 -3.74 -6.96
N PHE A 74 17.93 -4.54 -7.46
CA PHE A 74 16.57 -4.09 -7.73
C PHE A 74 15.81 -3.67 -6.47
N PHE A 75 15.82 -4.49 -5.42
CA PHE A 75 15.10 -4.18 -4.18
C PHE A 75 15.79 -3.10 -3.34
N THR A 76 17.10 -2.91 -3.47
CA THR A 76 17.78 -1.75 -2.85
C THR A 76 17.33 -0.44 -3.47
N TYR A 77 17.12 -0.41 -4.79
CA TYR A 77 16.55 0.74 -5.48
C TYR A 77 15.13 1.04 -4.96
N ILE A 78 14.25 0.03 -4.91
CA ILE A 78 12.89 0.17 -4.36
C ILE A 78 12.92 0.67 -2.91
N LEU A 79 13.77 0.08 -2.07
CA LEU A 79 13.90 0.49 -0.66
C LEU A 79 14.31 1.95 -0.54
N ASN A 80 15.20 2.43 -1.40
CA ASN A 80 15.60 3.84 -1.43
C ASN A 80 14.44 4.77 -1.82
N GLU A 81 13.61 4.37 -2.80
CA GLU A 81 12.40 5.11 -3.17
C GLU A 81 11.40 5.18 -1.99
N GLU A 82 11.09 4.04 -1.36
CA GLU A 82 10.21 3.98 -0.19
C GLU A 82 10.71 4.86 0.97
N CYS A 83 12.03 4.98 1.09
CA CYS A 83 12.72 5.82 2.08
C CYS A 83 12.94 7.27 1.63
N GLY A 84 12.27 7.71 0.55
CA GLY A 84 12.27 9.10 0.09
C GLY A 84 13.60 9.59 -0.46
N GLU A 85 14.44 8.69 -0.98
CA GLU A 85 15.77 9.01 -1.53
C GLU A 85 16.68 9.73 -0.52
N GLY A 86 16.51 9.43 0.77
CA GLY A 86 17.24 10.07 1.88
C GLY A 86 16.58 11.31 2.47
N ASP A 87 15.43 11.75 1.95
CA ASP A 87 14.58 12.77 2.59
C ASP A 87 13.37 12.13 3.26
N LYS A 88 13.37 12.18 4.60
CA LYS A 88 12.26 11.66 5.43
C LYS A 88 10.89 12.24 5.04
N ASN A 89 10.84 13.48 4.59
CA ASN A 89 9.57 14.11 4.21
C ASN A 89 9.03 13.60 2.86
N ARG A 90 9.86 12.88 2.11
CA ARG A 90 9.52 12.24 0.83
C ARG A 90 9.29 10.74 0.96
N CYS A 91 9.46 10.14 2.15
CA CYS A 91 9.09 8.75 2.40
C CYS A 91 7.65 8.50 1.97
N HIS A 92 7.40 7.38 1.28
CA HIS A 92 6.08 7.04 0.77
C HIS A 92 5.04 6.94 1.90
N GLU A 93 5.42 6.36 3.04
CA GLU A 93 4.59 6.31 4.24
C GLU A 93 4.14 7.71 4.69
N VAL A 94 5.07 8.68 4.74
CA VAL A 94 4.80 10.06 5.17
C VAL A 94 3.90 10.78 4.16
N LEU A 95 4.13 10.60 2.86
CA LEU A 95 3.31 11.18 1.80
C LEU A 95 1.89 10.59 1.81
N MET A 96 1.78 9.28 1.97
CA MET A 96 0.53 8.55 2.09
C MET A 96 -0.25 9.01 3.33
N GLU A 97 0.37 9.03 4.50
CA GLU A 97 -0.24 9.51 5.74
C GLU A 97 -0.69 10.97 5.63
N THR A 98 0.17 11.84 5.11
CA THR A 98 -0.11 13.27 4.94
C THR A 98 -1.28 13.51 4.01
N SER A 99 -1.35 12.81 2.88
CA SER A 99 -2.43 12.96 1.90
C SER A 99 -3.78 12.55 2.49
N HIS A 100 -3.83 11.43 3.20
CA HIS A 100 -5.04 10.94 3.87
C HIS A 100 -5.46 11.86 5.02
N ASN A 101 -4.53 12.29 5.88
CA ASN A 101 -4.84 13.20 6.97
C ASN A 101 -5.35 14.56 6.47
N LYS A 102 -4.77 15.09 5.38
CA LYS A 102 -5.30 16.30 4.73
C LYS A 102 -6.72 16.10 4.26
N TYR A 103 -7.00 15.05 3.47
CA TYR A 103 -8.34 14.78 2.96
C TYR A 103 -9.36 14.60 4.10
N GLY A 104 -9.06 13.75 5.08
CA GLY A 104 -9.92 13.50 6.24
C GLY A 104 -10.22 14.74 7.08
N LYS A 105 -9.22 15.59 7.29
CA LYS A 105 -9.39 16.87 7.99
C LYS A 105 -10.32 17.81 7.23
N TYR A 106 -10.08 18.00 5.93
CA TYR A 106 -10.85 18.98 5.15
C TYR A 106 -12.27 18.50 4.85
N GLU A 107 -12.45 17.25 4.41
CA GLU A 107 -13.77 16.75 4.02
C GLU A 107 -14.63 16.37 5.23
N PHE A 108 -14.03 15.84 6.29
CA PHE A 108 -14.77 15.22 7.40
C PHE A 108 -14.45 15.77 8.78
N GLY A 109 -13.52 16.72 8.90
CA GLY A 109 -13.11 17.29 10.19
C GLY A 109 -12.47 16.25 11.12
N LEU A 110 -11.84 15.22 10.55
CA LEU A 110 -11.21 14.15 11.32
C LEU A 110 -9.86 14.61 11.90
N PRO A 111 -9.50 14.13 13.11
CA PRO A 111 -8.15 14.34 13.65
C PRO A 111 -7.13 13.55 12.83
N SER A 112 -5.85 13.95 12.88
CA SER A 112 -4.79 13.16 12.25
C SER A 112 -4.70 11.78 12.89
N LEU A 113 -4.49 10.76 12.06
CA LEU A 113 -4.10 9.42 12.48
C LEU A 113 -2.70 9.16 11.94
N PHE A 114 -1.80 8.67 12.78
CA PHE A 114 -0.45 8.31 12.34
C PHE A 114 -0.38 6.81 12.07
N VAL A 115 0.44 6.39 11.09
CA VAL A 115 0.60 4.97 10.73
C VAL A 115 1.05 4.14 11.93
N ASN A 116 2.02 4.65 12.69
CA ASN A 116 2.54 4.01 13.90
C ASN A 116 1.50 3.88 15.03
N ASP A 117 0.50 4.76 15.05
CA ASP A 117 -0.56 4.78 16.06
C ASP A 117 -1.79 3.97 15.61
N ALA A 118 -1.90 3.68 14.30
CA ALA A 118 -3.05 3.00 13.72
C ALA A 118 -3.34 1.66 14.39
N LYS A 119 -2.30 0.93 14.83
CA LYS A 119 -2.42 -0.36 15.54
C LYS A 119 -3.26 -0.33 16.82
N ASN A 120 -3.45 0.85 17.41
CA ASN A 120 -4.25 1.04 18.62
C ASN A 120 -5.68 1.51 18.30
N ASN A 121 -6.05 1.61 17.02
CA ASN A 121 -7.35 2.12 16.62
C ASN A 121 -8.42 1.02 16.75
N GLU A 122 -9.49 1.32 17.48
CA GLU A 122 -10.61 0.40 17.72
C GLU A 122 -11.41 0.03 16.46
N LEU A 123 -11.19 0.72 15.34
CA LEU A 123 -11.85 0.46 14.06
C LEU A 123 -11.10 -0.53 13.19
N ILE A 124 -9.95 -1.06 13.63
CA ILE A 124 -9.30 -2.16 12.92
C ILE A 124 -10.20 -3.40 13.04
N ILE A 125 -10.52 -4.00 11.89
CA ILE A 125 -11.34 -5.22 11.83
C ILE A 125 -10.46 -6.47 11.89
N ASP A 126 -11.04 -7.58 12.34
CA ASP A 126 -10.36 -8.87 12.46
C ASP A 126 -9.75 -9.34 11.14
N GLU A 127 -10.39 -9.04 10.01
CA GLU A 127 -9.89 -9.37 8.68
C GLU A 127 -8.55 -8.68 8.39
N THR A 128 -8.35 -7.44 8.86
CA THR A 128 -7.08 -6.73 8.68
C THR A 128 -6.00 -7.28 9.61
N HIS A 129 -6.37 -7.70 10.83
CA HIS A 129 -5.45 -8.43 11.72
C HIS A 129 -5.02 -9.77 11.11
N ASN A 130 -5.97 -10.53 10.56
CA ASN A 130 -5.70 -11.79 9.88
C ASN A 130 -4.83 -11.57 8.65
N TYR A 131 -5.15 -10.59 7.81
CA TYR A 131 -4.32 -10.21 6.68
C TYR A 131 -2.87 -9.95 7.09
N ARG A 132 -2.65 -9.12 8.12
CA ARG A 132 -1.30 -8.79 8.60
C ARG A 132 -0.55 -10.03 9.11
N ARG A 133 -1.24 -10.91 9.83
CA ARG A 133 -0.68 -12.18 10.32
C ARG A 133 -0.23 -13.07 9.17
N GLU A 134 -1.08 -13.25 8.16
CA GLU A 134 -0.78 -14.07 6.99
C GLU A 134 0.38 -13.49 6.18
N ILE A 135 0.43 -12.17 5.98
CA ILE A 135 1.57 -11.52 5.31
C ILE A 135 2.87 -11.78 6.08
N ILE A 136 2.87 -11.63 7.41
CA ILE A 136 4.07 -11.92 8.22
C ILE A 136 4.48 -13.39 8.12
N ASN A 137 3.52 -14.31 8.13
CA ASN A 137 3.80 -15.74 7.98
C ASN A 137 4.46 -16.04 6.64
N ILE A 138 3.95 -15.47 5.53
CA ILE A 138 4.52 -15.67 4.19
C ILE A 138 5.91 -15.03 4.09
N LEU A 139 6.08 -13.82 4.62
CA LEU A 139 7.38 -13.13 4.64
C LEU A 139 8.43 -13.92 5.43
N SER A 140 8.01 -14.68 6.46
CA SER A 140 8.90 -15.45 7.33
C SER A 140 9.12 -16.90 6.90
N ASP A 141 8.55 -17.32 5.77
CA ASP A 141 8.62 -18.69 5.27
C ASP A 141 9.94 -18.95 4.51
N SER A 142 9.89 -19.07 3.18
CA SER A 142 11.08 -19.26 2.35
C SER A 142 11.49 -17.99 1.62
N TYR A 143 12.75 -17.89 1.19
CA TYR A 143 13.23 -16.78 0.35
C TYR A 143 12.33 -16.53 -0.87
N HIS A 144 11.92 -17.59 -1.55
CA HIS A 144 11.03 -17.50 -2.72
C HIS A 144 9.61 -17.06 -2.35
N SER A 145 9.06 -17.57 -1.24
CA SER A 145 7.75 -17.17 -0.73
C SER A 145 7.72 -15.68 -0.39
N MET A 146 8.76 -15.21 0.30
CA MET A 146 8.94 -13.80 0.65
C MET A 146 9.06 -12.92 -0.60
N LEU A 147 9.89 -13.30 -1.58
CA LEU A 147 10.00 -12.58 -2.85
C LEU A 147 8.65 -12.46 -3.56
N GLY A 148 7.91 -13.56 -3.68
CA GLY A 148 6.58 -13.54 -4.28
C GLY A 148 5.60 -12.65 -3.52
N CYS A 149 5.66 -12.64 -2.19
CA CYS A 149 4.83 -11.78 -1.35
C CYS A 149 5.13 -10.30 -1.59
N VAL A 150 6.39 -9.89 -1.49
CA VAL A 150 6.77 -8.48 -1.68
C VAL A 150 6.50 -8.04 -3.11
N TYR A 151 6.80 -8.86 -4.12
CA TYR A 151 6.48 -8.56 -5.51
C TYR A 151 4.97 -8.34 -5.73
N ALA A 152 4.12 -9.16 -5.11
CA ALA A 152 2.67 -8.97 -5.18
C ALA A 152 2.19 -7.70 -4.48
N LEU A 153 2.79 -7.32 -3.35
CA LEU A 153 2.49 -6.08 -2.65
C LEU A 153 2.85 -4.86 -3.50
N GLU A 154 4.06 -4.84 -4.06
CA GLU A 154 4.57 -3.75 -4.90
C GLU A 154 3.76 -3.59 -6.18
N THR A 155 3.49 -4.71 -6.88
CA THR A 155 2.72 -4.69 -8.14
C THR A 155 1.30 -4.16 -7.92
N HIS A 156 0.68 -4.44 -6.77
CA HIS A 156 -0.67 -3.96 -6.47
C HIS A 156 -0.71 -2.51 -5.97
N ALA A 157 0.40 -1.99 -5.44
CA ALA A 157 0.45 -0.69 -4.77
C ALA A 157 0.02 0.46 -5.70
N ASP A 158 0.57 0.53 -6.92
CA ASP A 158 0.24 1.60 -7.87
C ASP A 158 -1.25 1.59 -8.25
N PHE A 159 -1.79 0.41 -8.56
CA PHE A 159 -3.22 0.25 -8.86
C PHE A 159 -4.10 0.72 -7.70
N MET A 160 -3.80 0.28 -6.48
CA MET A 160 -4.55 0.65 -5.28
C MET A 160 -4.49 2.16 -5.00
N LEU A 161 -3.30 2.76 -5.01
CA LEU A 161 -3.11 4.18 -4.71
C LEU A 161 -3.75 5.08 -5.78
N THR A 162 -3.70 4.66 -7.05
CA THR A 162 -4.43 5.33 -8.15
C THR A 162 -5.93 5.33 -7.91
N ASN A 163 -6.52 4.21 -7.48
CA ASN A 163 -7.94 4.14 -7.15
C ASN A 163 -8.32 5.06 -5.97
N PHE A 164 -7.51 5.12 -4.90
CA PHE A 164 -7.76 6.02 -3.79
C PHE A 164 -7.64 7.50 -4.17
N ARG A 165 -6.62 7.85 -4.96
CA ARG A 165 -6.47 9.21 -5.50
C ARG A 165 -7.71 9.62 -6.29
N ASP A 166 -8.21 8.74 -7.15
CA ASP A 166 -9.36 9.03 -8.00
C ASP A 166 -10.66 9.11 -7.18
N ALA A 167 -10.79 8.29 -6.13
CA ALA A 167 -11.87 8.41 -5.16
C ALA A 167 -11.86 9.75 -4.42
N PHE A 168 -10.68 10.22 -3.97
CA PHE A 168 -10.55 11.52 -3.29
C PHE A 168 -10.88 12.67 -4.24
N ARG A 169 -10.37 12.62 -5.48
CA ARG A 169 -10.66 13.65 -6.51
C ARG A 169 -12.15 13.73 -6.85
N ALA A 170 -12.86 12.60 -6.90
CA ALA A 170 -14.29 12.59 -7.15
C ALA A 170 -15.12 13.18 -5.99
N ASN A 171 -14.55 13.22 -4.78
CA ASN A 171 -15.30 13.52 -3.55
C ASN A 171 -14.69 14.64 -2.69
N ARG A 172 -13.88 15.54 -3.26
CA ARG A 172 -13.16 16.62 -2.53
C ARG A 172 -13.92 17.96 -2.47
N LYS A 173 -15.22 17.89 -2.18
CA LYS A 173 -16.14 19.05 -2.27
C LYS A 173 -15.69 20.23 -1.42
N LYS A 174 -15.26 20.01 -0.17
CA LYS A 174 -14.85 21.10 0.73
C LYS A 174 -13.46 21.63 0.41
N MET A 175 -12.54 20.76 -0.03
CA MET A 175 -11.21 21.18 -0.46
C MET A 175 -11.26 22.10 -1.69
N ASP A 176 -12.12 21.80 -2.66
CA ASP A 176 -12.27 22.62 -3.87
C ASP A 176 -12.84 24.03 -3.56
N LEU A 177 -13.74 24.14 -2.57
CA LEU A 177 -14.31 25.42 -2.12
C LEU A 177 -13.30 26.35 -1.41
N ILE A 178 -12.20 25.81 -0.87
CA ILE A 178 -11.16 26.62 -0.21
C ILE A 178 -10.21 27.22 -1.23
N ASN A 179 -9.95 26.50 -2.32
CA ASN A 179 -9.07 26.97 -3.38
C ASN A 179 -9.69 28.11 -4.19
N THR A 180 -11.02 28.15 -4.34
CA THR A 180 -11.74 29.25 -5.00
C THR A 180 -11.84 30.53 -4.16
N LYS A 181 -11.61 30.45 -2.83
CA LYS A 181 -11.58 31.62 -1.94
C LYS A 181 -10.21 32.30 -1.85
N LYS A 182 -9.19 31.71 -2.47
CA LYS A 182 -7.81 32.25 -2.50
C LYS A 182 -7.45 32.89 -3.85
N THR A 183 -8.38 32.90 -4.80
CA THR A 183 -8.34 33.65 -6.07
C THR A 183 -9.32 34.80 -6.01
#